data_AF-A0A7S0WCZ2-F1
#
_entry.id   AF-A0A7S0WCZ2-F1
#
_cell.length_a   1.000
_cell.length_b   1.000
_cell.length_c   1.000
_cell.angle_alpha   90.00
_cell.angle_beta   90.00
_cell.angle_gamma   90.00
#
_symmetry.space_group_name_H-M   'P 1'
#
loop_
_entity.id
_entity.type
_entity.pdbx_description
1 polymer ?
#
loop_
_entity_poly.entity_id
_entity_poly.type
_entity_poly.pdbx_seq_one_letter_code
_entity_poly.pdbx_strand_id
1 'polypeptide(L)'
;VAAAAAATSTAKDEGEGDKPSSMANERHHPLFLKLIADELGCEPDEIVDFDLQLCDTQPSAIGGAQNEFIFSGRLDNLVSCYTSLRALIETTTDEALKDASGIRMIMHFDHEEVGSESSSGAAGAMTTDSVRRITAALNPQNTIEGLDERTRRASFCVSSDMAHALHPNYADRHEPGHAPKMHGGLVIKHNANQRYATDAITAFMFRELGERAGVPVQEFVVRSDTGCGSTIGPIFSTRTGIRTVDVGAAQLSMHSIREMCGV
;
A
#
# COMPACT_ATOMS: atom_id res chain seq x y z
N VAL A 1 -1.33 60.75 -25.23
CA VAL A 1 -1.33 61.43 -26.55
C VAL A 1 -2.30 60.67 -27.42
N ALA A 2 -3.27 61.38 -27.96
CA ALA A 2 -4.49 60.90 -28.58
C ALA A 2 -4.27 60.15 -29.91
N ALA A 3 -5.17 59.24 -30.24
CA ALA A 3 -6.01 59.37 -31.44
C ALA A 3 -7.14 58.33 -31.40
N ALA A 4 -8.37 58.81 -31.38
CA ALA A 4 -9.56 58.05 -31.71
C ALA A 4 -9.82 58.16 -33.22
N ALA A 5 -10.35 57.09 -33.83
CA ALA A 5 -11.13 57.19 -35.05
C ALA A 5 -12.21 56.09 -35.01
N ALA A 6 -13.47 56.52 -35.03
CA ALA A 6 -14.64 55.68 -35.17
C ALA A 6 -15.04 55.60 -36.66
N ALA A 7 -15.47 54.43 -37.12
CA ALA A 7 -16.37 54.28 -38.26
C ALA A 7 -17.19 52.99 -38.11
N THR A 8 -18.45 53.08 -38.49
CA THR A 8 -19.59 52.28 -38.05
C THR A 8 -19.92 51.14 -39.02
N SER A 9 -20.51 50.06 -38.47
CA SER A 9 -21.56 49.22 -39.06
C SER A 9 -21.23 48.32 -40.27
N THR A 10 -21.34 47.00 -40.08
CA THR A 10 -22.46 46.21 -40.64
C THR A 10 -22.49 44.82 -40.03
N ALA A 11 -23.69 44.41 -39.61
CA ALA A 11 -23.99 43.09 -39.08
C ALA A 11 -23.85 42.01 -40.17
N LYS A 12 -23.27 40.88 -39.81
CA LYS A 12 -23.61 39.58 -40.36
C LYS A 12 -23.67 38.58 -39.21
N ASP A 13 -24.92 38.32 -38.88
CA ASP A 13 -25.44 37.20 -38.12
C ASP A 13 -25.17 35.93 -38.94
N GLU A 14 -24.15 35.15 -38.57
CA GLU A 14 -23.94 33.80 -39.09
C GLU A 14 -23.70 32.89 -37.89
N GLY A 15 -24.70 32.05 -37.63
CA GLY A 15 -24.89 31.24 -36.44
C GLY A 15 -23.68 30.44 -35.98
N GLU A 16 -23.29 30.68 -34.73
CA GLU A 16 -22.77 29.62 -33.87
C GLU A 16 -23.88 29.30 -32.87
N GLY A 17 -24.37 28.07 -32.94
CA GLY A 17 -25.33 27.55 -31.99
C GLY A 17 -24.80 27.81 -30.59
N ASP A 18 -25.67 28.44 -29.79
CA ASP A 18 -25.56 28.61 -28.34
C ASP A 18 -25.21 27.25 -27.72
N LYS A 19 -23.92 26.93 -27.65
CA LYS A 19 -23.43 25.88 -26.78
C LYS A 19 -23.75 26.42 -25.40
N PRO A 20 -24.60 25.75 -24.61
CA PRO A 20 -24.89 26.22 -23.27
C PRO A 20 -23.54 26.37 -22.60
N SER A 21 -23.20 27.60 -22.17
CA SER A 21 -21.96 27.86 -21.46
C SER A 21 -21.93 26.83 -20.33
N SER A 22 -21.08 25.80 -20.49
CA SER A 22 -21.00 24.70 -19.55
C SER A 22 -20.73 25.36 -18.22
N MET A 23 -21.65 25.17 -17.26
CA MET A 23 -21.62 25.80 -15.95
C MET A 23 -20.18 26.02 -15.52
N ALA A 24 -19.76 27.28 -15.42
CA ALA A 24 -18.48 27.61 -14.81
C ALA A 24 -18.43 26.81 -13.52
N ASN A 25 -17.51 25.86 -13.41
CA ASN A 25 -17.54 24.88 -12.33
C ASN A 25 -17.22 25.61 -11.01
N GLU A 26 -18.26 26.15 -10.36
CA GLU A 26 -18.16 26.96 -9.13
C GLU A 26 -17.62 26.15 -7.94
N ARG A 27 -17.54 24.82 -8.07
CA ARG A 27 -17.02 23.93 -7.03
C ARG A 27 -15.53 24.11 -6.81
N HIS A 28 -14.79 24.52 -7.83
CA HIS A 28 -13.33 24.61 -7.77
C HIS A 28 -12.81 25.94 -8.30
N HIS A 29 -11.66 26.36 -7.79
CA HIS A 29 -11.04 27.60 -8.23
C HIS A 29 -10.64 27.50 -9.71
N PRO A 30 -10.97 28.48 -10.58
CA PRO A 30 -10.70 28.38 -12.02
C PRO A 30 -9.23 28.15 -12.37
N LEU A 31 -8.30 28.77 -11.63
CA LEU A 31 -6.87 28.54 -11.80
C LEU A 31 -6.48 27.07 -11.55
N PHE A 32 -7.12 26.41 -10.59
CA PHE A 32 -6.80 25.02 -10.26
C PHE A 32 -7.28 24.08 -11.37
N LEU A 33 -8.51 24.27 -11.87
CA LEU A 33 -9.03 23.52 -13.01
C LEU A 33 -8.16 23.72 -14.26
N LYS A 34 -7.71 24.96 -14.49
CA LYS A 34 -6.78 25.26 -15.59
C LYS A 34 -5.45 24.50 -15.45
N LEU A 35 -4.86 24.46 -14.25
CA LEU A 35 -3.60 23.72 -14.03
C LEU A 35 -3.76 22.22 -14.33
N ILE A 36 -4.89 21.62 -13.93
CA ILE A 36 -5.18 20.22 -14.23
C ILE A 36 -5.40 20.03 -15.74
N ALA A 37 -6.17 20.91 -16.37
CA ALA A 37 -6.49 20.87 -17.79
C ALA A 37 -5.23 21.00 -18.67
N ASP A 38 -4.33 21.93 -18.31
CA ASP A 38 -3.05 22.14 -18.98
C ASP A 38 -2.16 20.86 -18.90
N GLU A 39 -2.15 20.15 -17.76
CA GLU A 39 -1.41 18.89 -17.59
C GLU A 39 -2.05 17.72 -18.36
N LEU A 40 -3.39 17.66 -18.41
CA LEU A 40 -4.12 16.62 -19.15
C LEU A 40 -4.20 16.86 -20.66
N GLY A 41 -3.93 18.09 -21.11
CA GLY A 41 -4.05 18.50 -22.51
C GLY A 41 -5.51 18.60 -22.99
N CYS A 42 -6.43 19.00 -22.10
CA CYS A 42 -7.85 19.19 -22.40
C CYS A 42 -8.32 20.60 -22.00
N GLU A 43 -9.56 20.96 -22.32
CA GLU A 43 -10.16 22.20 -21.83
C GLU A 43 -10.71 22.01 -20.40
N PRO A 44 -10.76 23.06 -19.55
CA PRO A 44 -11.23 22.94 -18.17
C PRO A 44 -12.68 22.45 -18.01
N ASP A 45 -13.53 22.67 -19.02
CA ASP A 45 -14.92 22.21 -19.07
C ASP A 45 -15.06 20.72 -19.44
N GLU A 46 -13.99 20.08 -19.92
CA GLU A 46 -13.94 18.63 -20.17
C GLU A 46 -13.65 17.82 -18.91
N ILE A 47 -13.19 18.48 -17.83
CA ILE A 47 -12.94 17.84 -16.53
C ILE A 47 -14.28 17.54 -15.84
N VAL A 48 -14.61 16.26 -15.72
CA VAL A 48 -15.84 15.80 -15.06
C VAL A 48 -15.71 15.83 -13.54
N ASP A 49 -14.67 15.18 -13.00
CA ASP A 49 -14.37 15.11 -11.56
C ASP A 49 -12.93 14.60 -11.35
N PHE A 50 -12.43 14.66 -10.12
CA PHE A 50 -11.10 14.14 -9.76
C PHE A 50 -10.98 13.77 -8.28
N ASP A 51 -10.08 12.84 -7.98
CA ASP A 51 -9.59 12.56 -6.63
C ASP A 51 -8.07 12.82 -6.60
N LEU A 52 -7.66 13.89 -5.92
CA LEU A 52 -6.29 14.38 -5.92
C LEU A 52 -5.75 14.47 -4.50
N GLN A 53 -4.50 14.04 -4.33
CA GLN A 53 -3.79 14.10 -3.06
C GLN A 53 -2.64 15.10 -3.15
N LEU A 54 -2.53 15.97 -2.14
CA LEU A 54 -1.34 16.81 -1.97
C LEU A 54 -0.19 15.95 -1.48
N CYS A 55 0.98 16.09 -2.10
CA CYS A 55 2.17 15.33 -1.73
C CYS A 55 3.41 16.23 -1.67
N ASP A 56 4.37 15.85 -0.82
CA ASP A 56 5.70 16.45 -0.84
C ASP A 56 6.39 16.17 -2.18
N THR A 57 6.93 17.22 -2.78
CA THR A 57 7.62 17.19 -4.08
C THR A 57 9.12 16.96 -3.91
N GLN A 58 9.64 16.98 -2.68
CA GLN A 58 11.05 16.69 -2.42
C GLN A 58 11.37 15.22 -2.80
N PRO A 59 12.30 14.98 -3.74
CA PRO A 59 12.65 13.62 -4.14
C PRO A 59 13.18 12.78 -2.97
N SER A 60 12.96 11.47 -3.05
CA SER A 60 13.58 10.51 -2.13
C SER A 60 15.09 10.52 -2.29
N ALA A 61 15.81 10.28 -1.20
CA ALA A 61 17.27 10.32 -1.19
C ALA A 61 17.86 9.23 -0.31
N ILE A 62 19.01 8.69 -0.72
CA ILE A 62 19.88 7.92 0.15
C ILE A 62 20.76 8.90 0.94
N GLY A 63 20.94 8.66 2.23
CA GLY A 63 21.82 9.47 3.06
C GLY A 63 22.26 8.76 4.34
N GLY A 64 22.70 9.54 5.33
CA GLY A 64 23.53 9.02 6.43
C GLY A 64 25.01 9.09 6.08
N ALA A 65 25.87 9.05 7.08
CA ALA A 65 27.32 9.21 6.87
C ALA A 65 27.91 8.10 5.99
N GLN A 66 27.25 6.93 5.95
CA GLN A 66 27.66 5.80 5.12
C GLN A 66 26.66 5.46 4.00
N ASN A 67 25.74 6.37 3.65
CA ASN A 67 24.64 6.09 2.72
C ASN A 67 23.79 4.88 3.16
N GLU A 68 23.53 4.80 4.46
CA GLU A 68 22.88 3.66 5.10
C GLU A 68 21.35 3.82 5.22
N PHE A 69 20.81 5.01 4.95
CA PHE A 69 19.36 5.26 5.10
C PHE A 69 18.69 5.71 3.82
N ILE A 70 17.40 5.36 3.70
CA ILE A 70 16.48 5.88 2.70
C ILE A 70 15.59 6.92 3.39
N PHE A 71 15.55 8.13 2.83
CA PHE A 71 14.61 9.19 3.21
C PHE A 71 13.59 9.39 2.10
N SER A 72 12.31 9.21 2.40
CA SER A 72 11.24 9.33 1.40
C SER A 72 9.92 9.70 2.06
N GLY A 73 9.01 10.32 1.32
CA GLY A 73 7.59 10.26 1.69
C GLY A 73 7.01 8.90 1.36
N ARG A 74 5.98 8.48 2.12
CA ARG A 74 5.13 7.30 1.85
C ARG A 74 5.89 5.97 1.85
N LEU A 75 6.93 5.82 2.68
CA LEU A 75 7.52 4.52 2.95
C LEU A 75 6.47 3.57 3.51
N ASP A 76 5.62 4.09 4.41
CA ASP A 76 4.42 3.41 4.85
C ASP A 76 3.31 3.49 3.77
N ASN A 77 2.89 2.40 3.13
CA ASN A 77 3.50 1.07 3.10
C ASN A 77 4.06 0.72 1.70
N LEU A 78 4.43 1.74 0.90
CA LEU A 78 4.93 1.52 -0.46
C LEU A 78 6.23 0.71 -0.50
N VAL A 79 7.02 0.69 0.58
CA VAL A 79 8.21 -0.19 0.69
C VAL A 79 7.80 -1.65 0.62
N SER A 80 6.81 -2.08 1.40
CA SER A 80 6.32 -3.47 1.37
C SER A 80 5.64 -3.79 0.04
N CYS A 81 4.89 -2.84 -0.55
CA CYS A 81 4.28 -3.03 -1.85
C CYS A 81 5.35 -3.23 -2.95
N TYR A 82 6.38 -2.39 -2.95
CA TYR A 82 7.49 -2.50 -3.90
C TYR A 82 8.25 -3.82 -3.74
N THR A 83 8.69 -4.14 -2.52
CA THR A 83 9.50 -5.33 -2.24
C THR A 83 8.74 -6.63 -2.51
N SER A 84 7.45 -6.71 -2.16
CA SER A 84 6.63 -7.88 -2.46
C SER A 84 6.41 -8.07 -3.96
N LEU A 85 6.20 -6.99 -4.72
CA LEU A 85 6.08 -7.05 -6.17
C LEU A 85 7.40 -7.51 -6.82
N ARG A 86 8.53 -6.93 -6.40
CA ARG A 86 9.86 -7.33 -6.87
C ARG A 86 10.12 -8.81 -6.60
N ALA A 87 9.84 -9.28 -5.39
CA ALA A 87 9.98 -10.69 -5.03
C ALA A 87 9.09 -11.61 -5.87
N LEU A 88 7.84 -11.22 -6.15
CA LEU A 88 6.96 -12.01 -7.02
C LEU A 88 7.54 -12.12 -8.45
N ILE A 89 7.99 -11.01 -9.03
CA ILE A 89 8.58 -10.98 -10.38
C ILE A 89 9.82 -11.87 -10.43
N GLU A 90 10.74 -11.70 -9.48
CA GLU A 90 12.02 -12.42 -9.45
C GLU A 90 11.86 -13.92 -9.21
N THR A 91 10.81 -14.32 -8.50
CA THR A 91 10.53 -15.75 -8.24
C THR A 91 9.70 -16.42 -9.33
N THR A 92 9.08 -15.68 -10.25
CA THR A 92 8.13 -16.20 -11.25
C THR A 92 8.80 -16.41 -12.62
N THR A 93 9.86 -17.22 -12.65
CA THR A 93 10.47 -17.71 -13.90
C THR A 93 9.86 -19.04 -14.33
N ASP A 94 9.92 -19.38 -15.62
CA ASP A 94 9.39 -20.66 -16.14
C ASP A 94 9.98 -21.87 -15.38
N GLU A 95 11.29 -21.84 -15.11
CA GLU A 95 11.97 -22.88 -14.34
C GLU A 95 11.46 -22.93 -12.89
N ALA A 96 11.29 -21.77 -12.24
CA ALA A 96 10.81 -21.70 -10.86
C ALA A 96 9.32 -22.05 -10.71
N LEU A 97 8.55 -22.05 -11.80
CA LEU A 97 7.13 -22.42 -11.84
C LEU A 97 6.90 -23.87 -12.25
N LYS A 98 7.81 -24.47 -13.01
CA LYS A 98 7.65 -25.83 -13.57
C LYS A 98 7.28 -26.88 -12.53
N ASP A 99 7.93 -26.83 -11.36
CA ASP A 99 7.70 -27.75 -10.25
C ASP A 99 6.99 -27.09 -9.06
N ALA A 100 6.38 -25.92 -9.26
CA ALA A 100 5.67 -25.21 -8.20
C ALA A 100 4.38 -25.96 -7.80
N SER A 101 4.30 -26.37 -6.54
CA SER A 101 3.14 -27.08 -5.97
C SER A 101 2.06 -26.15 -5.40
N GLY A 102 2.27 -24.84 -5.46
CA GLY A 102 1.38 -23.84 -4.88
C GLY A 102 1.30 -22.57 -5.72
N ILE A 103 0.37 -21.69 -5.33
CA ILE A 103 0.11 -20.43 -6.03
C ILE A 103 0.83 -19.30 -5.28
N ARG A 104 1.66 -18.56 -6.00
CA ARG A 104 2.25 -17.32 -5.50
C ARG A 104 1.32 -16.17 -5.82
N MET A 105 1.08 -15.32 -4.83
CA MET A 105 0.10 -14.25 -4.95
C MET A 105 0.52 -13.08 -4.08
N ILE A 106 0.37 -11.88 -4.62
CA ILE A 106 0.42 -10.63 -3.86
C ILE A 106 -0.95 -9.95 -3.98
N MET A 107 -1.38 -9.29 -2.92
CA MET A 107 -2.53 -8.40 -2.94
C MET A 107 -2.12 -7.09 -2.28
N HIS A 108 -2.28 -5.98 -3.00
CA HIS A 108 -2.11 -4.64 -2.47
C HIS A 108 -3.49 -4.04 -2.28
N PHE A 109 -3.75 -3.53 -1.08
CA PHE A 109 -5.04 -2.96 -0.70
C PHE A 109 -4.91 -1.46 -0.53
N ASP A 110 -6.03 -0.78 -0.79
CA ASP A 110 -6.19 0.64 -0.52
C ASP A 110 -6.83 0.84 0.86
N HIS A 111 -6.95 2.08 1.31
CA HIS A 111 -7.72 2.47 2.50
C HIS A 111 -7.27 1.83 3.83
N GLU A 112 -6.06 1.30 3.93
CA GLU A 112 -5.52 0.75 5.18
C GLU A 112 -5.58 1.79 6.30
N GLU A 113 -5.04 2.98 6.02
CA GLU A 113 -4.92 4.13 6.92
C GLU A 113 -6.25 4.71 7.40
N VAL A 114 -7.36 4.31 6.77
CA VAL A 114 -8.72 4.72 7.14
C VAL A 114 -9.58 3.54 7.60
N GLY A 115 -8.96 2.39 7.90
CA GLY A 115 -9.60 1.24 8.54
C GLY A 115 -9.93 0.06 7.62
N SER A 116 -9.55 0.11 6.33
CA SER A 116 -9.76 -0.94 5.32
C SER A 116 -11.22 -1.30 5.00
N GLU A 117 -12.21 -0.57 5.51
CA GLU A 117 -13.64 -0.80 5.29
C GLU A 117 -14.14 -0.20 3.97
N SER A 118 -13.57 -0.67 2.85
CA SER A 118 -13.98 -0.27 1.51
C SER A 118 -13.93 -1.46 0.55
N SER A 119 -14.43 -1.27 -0.68
CA SER A 119 -14.38 -2.30 -1.71
C SER A 119 -12.94 -2.62 -2.18
N SER A 120 -12.03 -1.64 -2.11
CA SER A 120 -10.60 -1.78 -2.43
C SER A 120 -9.72 -2.07 -1.20
N GLY A 121 -10.28 -1.98 0.00
CA GLY A 121 -9.58 -2.28 1.24
C GLY A 121 -9.54 -3.76 1.60
N ALA A 122 -8.74 -4.12 2.60
CA ALA A 122 -8.56 -5.50 3.04
C ALA A 122 -9.82 -6.14 3.63
N ALA A 123 -10.81 -5.34 4.05
CA ALA A 123 -12.11 -5.85 4.46
C ALA A 123 -13.05 -6.11 3.26
N GLY A 124 -12.62 -5.83 2.03
CA GLY A 124 -13.35 -6.12 0.81
C GLY A 124 -13.44 -7.62 0.49
N ALA A 125 -14.19 -7.96 -0.56
CA ALA A 125 -14.37 -9.33 -1.02
C ALA A 125 -13.26 -9.82 -1.97
N MET A 126 -12.36 -8.92 -2.40
CA MET A 126 -11.38 -9.21 -3.46
C MET A 126 -10.57 -10.48 -3.18
N THR A 127 -10.12 -10.68 -1.94
CA THR A 127 -9.33 -11.85 -1.58
C THR A 127 -10.12 -13.15 -1.70
N THR A 128 -11.28 -13.21 -1.05
CA THR A 128 -12.12 -14.41 -1.03
C THR A 128 -12.59 -14.77 -2.44
N ASP A 129 -12.96 -13.76 -3.23
CA ASP A 129 -13.40 -13.95 -4.61
C ASP A 129 -12.25 -14.41 -5.50
N SER A 130 -11.04 -13.86 -5.33
CA SER A 130 -9.87 -14.26 -6.10
C SER A 130 -9.49 -15.72 -5.84
N VAL A 131 -9.39 -16.12 -4.56
CA VAL A 131 -9.06 -17.51 -4.20
C VAL A 131 -10.12 -18.47 -4.72
N ARG A 132 -11.42 -18.15 -4.55
CA ARG A 132 -12.53 -18.96 -5.05
C ARG A 132 -12.51 -19.09 -6.57
N ARG A 133 -12.25 -18.00 -7.31
CA ARG A 133 -12.21 -18.02 -8.78
C ARG A 133 -11.01 -18.80 -9.30
N ILE A 134 -9.84 -18.63 -8.68
CA ILE A 134 -8.62 -19.35 -9.06
C ILE A 134 -8.77 -20.85 -8.81
N THR A 135 -9.26 -21.23 -7.62
CA THR A 135 -9.50 -22.65 -7.30
C THR A 135 -10.54 -23.29 -8.22
N ALA A 136 -11.62 -22.57 -8.56
CA ALA A 136 -12.61 -23.05 -9.53
C ALA A 136 -12.01 -23.22 -10.94
N ALA A 137 -11.17 -22.27 -11.38
CA ALA A 137 -10.50 -22.34 -12.69
C ALA A 137 -9.53 -23.52 -12.80
N LEU A 138 -8.87 -23.89 -11.69
CA LEU A 138 -7.94 -25.02 -11.61
C LEU A 138 -8.63 -26.38 -11.35
N ASN A 139 -9.93 -26.37 -11.05
CA ASN A 139 -10.75 -27.58 -10.87
C ASN A 139 -12.06 -27.48 -11.69
N PRO A 140 -11.97 -27.39 -13.03
CA PRO A 140 -13.13 -27.11 -13.88
C PRO A 140 -14.21 -28.21 -13.84
N GLN A 141 -13.84 -29.44 -13.50
CA GLN A 141 -14.79 -30.55 -13.33
C GLN A 141 -15.48 -30.53 -11.96
N ASN A 142 -15.10 -29.62 -11.05
CA ASN A 142 -15.62 -29.49 -9.69
C ASN A 142 -15.65 -30.83 -8.93
N THR A 143 -14.60 -31.64 -9.08
CA THR A 143 -14.54 -33.00 -8.53
C THR A 143 -14.03 -33.03 -7.08
N ILE A 144 -13.33 -31.98 -6.66
CA ILE A 144 -12.77 -31.86 -5.33
C ILE A 144 -13.71 -31.03 -4.44
N GLU A 145 -14.30 -31.68 -3.45
CA GLU A 145 -15.14 -31.05 -2.44
C GLU A 145 -14.33 -30.14 -1.50
N GLY A 146 -14.86 -28.94 -1.27
CA GLY A 146 -14.26 -27.95 -0.38
C GLY A 146 -12.86 -27.47 -0.82
N LEU A 147 -12.58 -27.45 -2.13
CA LEU A 147 -11.25 -27.11 -2.64
C LEU A 147 -10.79 -25.73 -2.19
N ASP A 148 -11.69 -24.75 -2.16
CA ASP A 148 -11.41 -23.39 -1.70
C ASP A 148 -11.01 -23.38 -0.21
N GLU A 149 -11.82 -24.00 0.65
CA GLU A 149 -11.54 -24.14 2.09
C GLU A 149 -10.22 -24.86 2.34
N ARG A 150 -9.98 -25.98 1.64
CA ARG A 150 -8.74 -26.76 1.74
C ARG A 150 -7.53 -25.94 1.31
N THR A 151 -7.66 -25.17 0.22
CA THR A 151 -6.63 -24.27 -0.27
C THR A 151 -6.29 -23.21 0.79
N ARG A 152 -7.30 -22.52 1.34
CA ARG A 152 -7.09 -21.51 2.39
C ARG A 152 -6.40 -22.08 3.64
N ARG A 153 -6.74 -23.31 4.05
CA ARG A 153 -6.08 -23.98 5.20
C ARG A 153 -4.65 -24.42 4.91
N ALA A 154 -4.33 -24.73 3.65
CA ALA A 154 -2.97 -25.06 3.22
C ALA A 154 -2.10 -23.80 3.00
N SER A 155 -2.71 -22.63 2.81
CA SER A 155 -2.01 -21.38 2.56
C SER A 155 -1.34 -20.77 3.79
N PHE A 156 -0.38 -19.88 3.51
CA PHE A 156 0.31 -19.02 4.47
C PHE A 156 0.40 -17.61 3.89
N CYS A 157 0.06 -16.60 4.69
CA CYS A 157 0.08 -15.19 4.30
C CYS A 157 1.15 -14.43 5.10
N VAL A 158 1.91 -13.60 4.40
CA VAL A 158 2.80 -12.61 5.00
C VAL A 158 2.14 -11.26 4.83
N SER A 159 1.51 -10.76 5.91
CA SER A 159 1.01 -9.39 6.01
C SER A 159 2.21 -8.47 6.21
N SER A 160 2.71 -7.89 5.12
CA SER A 160 3.89 -7.04 5.14
C SER A 160 3.49 -5.58 5.27
N ASP A 161 3.86 -4.98 6.39
CA ASP A 161 3.59 -3.60 6.71
C ASP A 161 4.69 -3.07 7.65
N MET A 162 5.06 -1.80 7.53
CA MET A 162 6.25 -1.24 8.18
C MET A 162 6.23 -1.44 9.70
N ALA A 163 7.41 -1.45 10.33
CA ALA A 163 7.58 -1.65 11.76
C ALA A 163 8.31 -0.47 12.39
N HIS A 164 8.03 -0.17 13.66
CA HIS A 164 8.74 0.87 14.39
C HIS A 164 10.15 0.41 14.77
N ALA A 165 11.17 1.11 14.27
CA ALA A 165 12.53 0.98 14.76
C ALA A 165 12.69 1.70 16.11
N LEU A 166 13.62 1.20 16.92
CA LEU A 166 14.05 1.83 18.17
C LEU A 166 14.50 3.26 17.90
N HIS A 167 13.70 4.23 18.35
CA HIS A 167 14.04 5.63 18.24
C HIS A 167 15.04 6.02 19.36
N PRO A 168 16.27 6.47 19.05
CA PRO A 168 17.30 6.72 20.07
C PRO A 168 16.91 7.80 21.09
N ASN A 169 16.19 8.84 20.65
CA ASN A 169 15.71 9.90 21.55
C ASN A 169 14.46 9.51 22.39
N TYR A 170 13.82 8.39 22.08
CA TYR A 170 12.58 7.93 22.72
C TYR A 170 12.65 6.42 22.99
N ALA A 171 13.82 5.95 23.45
CA ALA A 171 14.06 4.54 23.68
C ALA A 171 13.12 3.97 24.76
N ASP A 172 12.68 4.82 25.69
CA ASP A 172 11.68 4.50 26.71
C ASP A 172 10.32 4.11 26.10
N ARG A 173 10.01 4.50 24.87
CA ARG A 173 8.74 4.11 24.21
C ARG A 173 8.72 2.66 23.72
N HIS A 174 9.85 1.96 23.73
CA HIS A 174 9.96 0.58 23.25
C HIS A 174 10.01 -0.42 24.41
N GLU A 175 9.56 -1.64 24.14
CA GLU A 175 9.80 -2.78 25.04
C GLU A 175 11.28 -3.19 24.95
N PRO A 176 12.06 -3.16 26.05
CA PRO A 176 13.51 -3.40 25.99
C PRO A 176 13.95 -4.70 25.31
N GLY A 177 13.14 -5.77 25.40
CA GLY A 177 13.42 -7.06 24.77
C GLY A 177 13.00 -7.18 23.30
N HIS A 178 12.18 -6.25 22.80
CA HIS A 178 11.53 -6.33 21.49
C HIS A 178 11.60 -4.97 20.76
N ALA A 179 12.80 -4.41 20.71
CA ALA A 179 13.10 -3.11 20.13
C ALA A 179 13.90 -3.26 18.82
N PRO A 180 13.24 -3.28 17.65
CA PRO A 180 13.88 -3.50 16.37
C PRO A 180 14.92 -2.43 16.05
N LYS A 181 16.03 -2.82 15.46
CA LYS A 181 17.09 -1.93 15.02
C LYS A 181 17.05 -1.79 13.50
N MET A 182 17.47 -0.63 13.01
CA MET A 182 17.81 -0.45 11.60
C MET A 182 18.83 -1.50 11.18
N HIS A 183 18.71 -2.03 9.96
CA HIS A 183 19.57 -3.08 9.38
C HIS A 183 19.63 -4.40 10.16
N GLY A 184 18.75 -4.60 11.14
CA GLY A 184 18.71 -5.85 11.91
C GLY A 184 17.90 -6.98 11.24
N GLY A 185 17.37 -6.75 10.03
CA GLY A 185 16.48 -7.68 9.32
C GLY A 185 15.00 -7.38 9.50
N LEU A 186 14.16 -8.24 8.91
CA LEU A 186 12.69 -8.09 8.95
C LEU A 186 12.16 -8.28 10.36
N VAL A 187 11.16 -7.49 10.73
CA VAL A 187 10.58 -7.46 12.06
C VAL A 187 9.30 -8.27 12.06
N ILE A 188 9.21 -9.32 12.89
CA ILE A 188 7.97 -10.03 13.18
C ILE A 188 7.21 -9.24 14.25
N LYS A 189 5.96 -8.87 13.94
CA LYS A 189 5.14 -8.00 14.79
C LYS A 189 4.17 -8.84 15.62
N HIS A 190 4.24 -8.68 16.94
CA HIS A 190 3.45 -9.42 17.91
C HIS A 190 2.56 -8.49 18.75
N ASN A 191 1.30 -8.88 18.97
CA ASN A 191 0.40 -8.16 19.86
C ASN A 191 -0.64 -9.10 20.50
N ALA A 192 -0.73 -9.10 21.82
CA ALA A 192 -1.65 -9.98 22.55
C ALA A 192 -3.14 -9.72 22.24
N ASN A 193 -3.50 -8.49 21.86
CA ASN A 193 -4.86 -8.10 21.48
C ASN A 193 -5.16 -8.34 19.99
N GLN A 194 -4.31 -9.10 19.29
CA GLN A 194 -4.48 -9.40 17.85
C GLN A 194 -4.57 -8.13 16.99
N ARG A 195 -3.81 -7.08 17.35
CA ARG A 195 -3.53 -5.94 16.44
C ARG A 195 -2.63 -6.34 15.27
N TYR A 196 -1.90 -7.44 15.46
CA TYR A 196 -1.16 -8.19 14.47
C TYR A 196 -1.66 -9.64 14.54
N ALA A 197 -1.86 -10.30 13.40
CA ALA A 197 -2.37 -11.67 13.29
C ALA A 197 -1.35 -12.73 13.68
N THR A 198 -0.09 -12.34 13.88
CA THR A 198 1.00 -13.25 14.25
C THR A 198 0.68 -14.07 15.49
N ASP A 199 0.84 -15.39 15.38
CA ASP A 199 0.81 -16.33 16.49
C ASP A 199 2.15 -17.09 16.59
N ALA A 200 2.25 -18.00 17.57
CA ALA A 200 3.47 -18.77 17.79
C ALA A 200 3.86 -19.65 16.58
N ILE A 201 2.87 -20.19 15.85
CA ILE A 201 3.08 -21.06 14.70
C ILE A 201 3.53 -20.22 13.50
N THR A 202 2.84 -19.13 13.19
CA THR A 202 3.14 -18.29 12.04
C THR A 202 4.48 -17.57 12.20
N ALA A 203 4.81 -17.13 13.41
CA ALA A 203 6.12 -16.59 13.75
C ALA A 203 7.23 -17.64 13.61
N PHE A 204 7.00 -18.88 14.08
CA PHE A 204 7.98 -19.96 13.93
C PHE A 204 8.24 -20.27 12.45
N MET A 205 7.19 -20.38 11.63
CA MET A 205 7.33 -20.59 10.19
C MET A 205 8.16 -19.47 9.55
N PHE A 206 7.94 -18.21 9.92
CA PHE A 206 8.69 -17.08 9.35
C PHE A 206 10.16 -17.06 9.80
N ARG A 207 10.44 -17.36 11.08
CA ARG A 207 11.81 -17.52 11.58
C ARG A 207 12.57 -18.61 10.83
N GLU A 208 11.95 -19.78 10.65
CA GLU A 208 12.55 -20.89 9.89
C GLU A 208 12.83 -20.50 8.43
N LEU A 209 11.94 -19.73 7.80
CA LEU A 209 12.18 -19.19 6.45
C LEU A 209 13.39 -18.24 6.43
N GLY A 210 13.49 -17.34 7.40
CA GLY A 210 14.64 -16.44 7.57
C GLY A 210 15.95 -17.21 7.74
N GLU A 211 15.97 -18.21 8.63
CA GLU A 211 17.14 -19.07 8.86
C GLU A 211 17.58 -19.81 7.60
N ARG A 212 16.65 -20.41 6.86
CA ARG A 212 16.93 -21.11 5.59
C ARG A 212 17.42 -20.17 4.49
N ALA A 213 16.91 -18.94 4.46
CA ALA A 213 17.32 -17.93 3.49
C ALA A 213 18.60 -17.19 3.90
N GLY A 214 19.11 -17.38 5.13
CA GLY A 214 20.20 -16.59 5.68
C GLY A 214 19.84 -15.11 5.91
N VAL A 215 18.56 -14.81 6.10
CA VAL A 215 18.02 -13.46 6.32
C VAL A 215 17.70 -13.30 7.82
N PRO A 216 18.30 -12.32 8.51
CA PRO A 216 18.02 -12.10 9.92
C PRO A 216 16.59 -11.60 10.12
N VAL A 217 16.03 -11.96 11.27
CA VAL A 217 14.71 -11.50 11.71
C VAL A 217 14.79 -10.95 13.13
N GLN A 218 13.93 -10.00 13.42
CA GLN A 218 13.79 -9.33 14.71
C GLN A 218 12.36 -9.48 15.21
N GLU A 219 12.16 -9.19 16.49
CA GLU A 219 10.86 -9.28 17.13
C GLU A 219 10.42 -7.90 17.62
N PHE A 220 9.15 -7.57 17.42
CA PHE A 220 8.52 -6.35 17.93
C PHE A 220 7.28 -6.68 18.75
N VAL A 221 7.24 -6.12 19.96
CA VAL A 221 6.09 -6.14 20.84
C VAL A 221 5.94 -4.73 21.40
N VAL A 222 4.72 -4.21 21.36
CA VAL A 222 4.40 -2.94 22.02
C VAL A 222 4.43 -3.11 23.53
N ARG A 223 4.84 -2.09 24.28
CA ARG A 223 4.71 -2.10 25.75
C ARG A 223 3.25 -2.29 26.14
N SER A 224 2.99 -3.10 27.17
CA SER A 224 1.62 -3.45 27.58
C SER A 224 0.80 -2.26 28.10
N ASP A 225 1.46 -1.17 28.50
CA ASP A 225 0.83 0.06 28.99
C ASP A 225 0.59 1.11 27.88
N THR A 226 0.84 0.76 26.62
CA THR A 226 0.67 1.65 25.47
C THR A 226 -0.25 1.06 24.40
N GLY A 227 -0.95 1.94 23.67
CA GLY A 227 -1.74 1.56 22.50
C GLY A 227 -0.84 1.18 21.33
N CYS A 228 -1.39 0.43 20.38
CA CYS A 228 -0.73 0.00 19.16
C CYS A 228 -1.67 0.20 17.98
N GLY A 229 -1.13 0.63 16.85
CA GLY A 229 -1.83 0.55 15.57
C GLY A 229 -2.22 -0.89 15.25
N SER A 230 -3.19 -1.05 14.35
CA SER A 230 -3.53 -2.35 13.76
C SER A 230 -2.98 -2.39 12.34
N THR A 231 -2.99 -3.56 11.72
CA THR A 231 -2.70 -3.74 10.29
C THR A 231 -3.87 -4.42 9.59
N ILE A 232 -3.71 -4.70 8.29
CA ILE A 232 -4.61 -5.58 7.54
C ILE A 232 -4.53 -7.05 7.95
N GLY A 233 -3.47 -7.48 8.64
CA GLY A 233 -3.23 -8.90 8.95
C GLY A 233 -4.40 -9.57 9.69
N PRO A 234 -4.88 -9.00 10.81
CA PRO A 234 -6.06 -9.50 11.51
C PRO A 234 -7.33 -9.53 10.64
N ILE A 235 -7.55 -8.51 9.82
CA ILE A 235 -8.70 -8.42 8.90
C ILE A 235 -8.64 -9.56 7.89
N PHE A 236 -7.48 -9.72 7.24
CA PHE A 236 -7.23 -10.75 6.25
C PHE A 236 -7.40 -12.16 6.85
N SER A 237 -6.75 -12.42 7.98
CA SER A 237 -6.80 -13.69 8.69
C SER A 237 -8.23 -14.06 9.10
N THR A 238 -8.99 -13.10 9.64
CA THR A 238 -10.39 -13.29 10.05
C THR A 238 -11.29 -13.64 8.87
N ARG A 239 -11.16 -12.93 7.74
CA ARG A 239 -12.04 -13.12 6.58
C ARG A 239 -11.71 -14.36 5.76
N THR A 240 -10.45 -14.76 5.73
CA THR A 240 -9.99 -15.87 4.88
C THR A 240 -9.76 -17.17 5.64
N GLY A 241 -9.46 -17.11 6.94
CA GLY A 241 -8.99 -18.24 7.73
C GLY A 241 -7.60 -18.75 7.32
N ILE A 242 -6.85 -17.98 6.53
CA ILE A 242 -5.46 -18.25 6.14
C ILE A 242 -4.54 -17.85 7.30
N ARG A 243 -3.61 -18.75 7.66
CA ARG A 243 -2.57 -18.46 8.65
C ARG A 243 -1.74 -17.26 8.21
N THR A 244 -1.67 -16.23 9.05
CA THR A 244 -1.06 -14.95 8.70
C THR A 244 0.01 -14.58 9.72
N VAL A 245 1.17 -14.12 9.23
CA VAL A 245 2.20 -13.46 10.04
C VAL A 245 2.23 -11.99 9.64
N ASP A 246 2.30 -11.09 10.62
CA ASP A 246 2.58 -9.67 10.38
C ASP A 246 4.07 -9.42 10.51
N VAL A 247 4.64 -8.84 9.45
CA VAL A 247 6.07 -8.53 9.38
C VAL A 247 6.27 -7.14 8.78
N GLY A 248 7.45 -6.56 8.97
CA GLY A 248 7.77 -5.24 8.40
C GLY A 248 9.25 -4.95 8.34
N ALA A 249 9.63 -4.04 7.45
CA ALA A 249 10.93 -3.37 7.55
C ALA A 249 10.87 -2.32 8.67
N ALA A 250 11.96 -2.20 9.43
CA ALA A 250 12.04 -1.20 10.49
C ALA A 250 12.19 0.22 9.92
N GLN A 251 11.38 1.15 10.40
CA GLN A 251 11.45 2.57 10.04
C GLN A 251 11.34 3.50 11.25
N LEU A 252 11.77 4.74 11.04
CA LEU A 252 11.52 5.87 11.94
C LEU A 252 10.55 6.85 11.29
N SER A 253 9.87 7.60 12.16
CA SER A 253 8.94 8.66 11.77
C SER A 253 7.78 8.16 10.91
N MET A 254 7.28 6.95 11.18
CA MET A 254 6.07 6.40 10.55
C MET A 254 4.92 7.43 10.53
N HIS A 255 4.25 7.58 9.38
CA HIS A 255 3.21 8.57 9.09
C HIS A 255 3.67 10.04 9.02
N SER A 256 4.99 10.29 9.03
CA SER A 256 5.55 11.60 8.69
C SER A 256 5.41 11.86 7.18
N ILE A 257 5.37 13.14 6.80
CA ILE A 257 5.49 13.52 5.38
C ILE A 257 6.83 13.05 4.78
N ARG A 258 7.84 12.86 5.63
CA ARG A 258 9.14 12.27 5.28
C ARG A 258 9.59 11.29 6.34
N GLU A 259 9.67 10.04 5.94
CA GLU A 259 9.98 8.87 6.76
C GLU A 259 11.41 8.40 6.48
N MET A 260 11.93 7.51 7.33
CA MET A 260 13.28 6.97 7.19
C MET A 260 13.33 5.47 7.46
N CYS A 261 13.92 4.69 6.55
CA CYS A 261 14.24 3.28 6.78
C CYS A 261 15.70 2.96 6.41
N GLY A 262 16.16 1.76 6.69
CA GLY A 262 17.46 1.27 6.23
C GLY A 262 17.43 0.92 4.73
N VAL A 263 18.56 1.09 4.06
CA VAL A 263 18.83 0.55 2.71
C VAL A 263 18.80 -0.98 2.72
#